data_AF-A0A8J5I152-F1
#
_entry.id   AF-A0A8J5I152-F1
#
_cell.length_a   1.000
_cell.length_b   1.000
_cell.length_c   1.000
_cell.angle_alpha   90.00
_cell.angle_beta   90.00
_cell.angle_gamma   90.00
#
_symmetry.space_group_name_H-M   'P 1'
#
loop_
_entity.id
_entity.type
_entity.pdbx_description
1 polymer ?
#
loop_
_entity_poly.entity_id
_entity_poly.type
_entity_poly.pdbx_seq_one_letter_code
_entity_poly.pdbx_strand_id
1 'polypeptide(L)'
;MATAGTGLQIPSLKFWDGVSAYITFNQTYYLGITESSATASKAMVLNSTKDFTGVNLFSAATTNATTKASGTIGDFGSLQVGSTTVISSRRNISNIGTISATSLTGTLQTAAQPNITSVGTLTSLNVYGTITASNLAGFLTYGNQAAITTVGSLTELGINTTSTSEYFAIRGSGADYLDGSYTRMCRFLGSNLSPVEFQIEVHNGSLGTSTNASWIGNITANDLRFGTSNTTQMVLTAGGRLGIGTATPSASLTVPGTVSVSFGTGGSTVYRLRTDSGVTESALVPISYSVAAVFGGYIACTAMAMTSDRRLKKDIQIAPLDRIKRLYDNVDVCLYDWIESENRPGQEVGLIAQDLVSAHLTDLVSVFYRDDIEEGDDPSLEPAKQQLNVDYSRIAAYNMKMIQYLVKEIEDLRAVIR
;
A
#
# COMPACT_ATOMS: atom_id res chain seq x y z
N MET A 1 -7.40 -105.56 -36.84
CA MET A 1 -8.29 -106.07 -35.78
C MET A 1 -9.05 -104.88 -35.23
N ALA A 2 -10.36 -104.81 -35.49
CA ALA A 2 -11.22 -103.75 -35.00
C ALA A 2 -11.45 -103.95 -33.50
N THR A 3 -11.22 -102.89 -32.73
CA THR A 3 -11.54 -102.80 -31.30
C THR A 3 -13.06 -102.87 -31.17
N ALA A 4 -13.58 -104.03 -30.76
CA ALA A 4 -15.00 -104.22 -30.54
C ALA A 4 -15.44 -103.36 -29.35
N GLY A 5 -16.45 -102.51 -29.57
CA GLY A 5 -17.06 -101.71 -28.50
C GLY A 5 -17.61 -102.59 -27.38
N THR A 6 -17.74 -102.02 -26.19
CA THR A 6 -18.38 -102.65 -25.02
C THR A 6 -19.84 -102.96 -25.31
N GLY A 7 -20.11 -104.19 -25.76
CA GLY A 7 -21.46 -104.69 -25.95
C GLY A 7 -22.22 -104.75 -24.63
N LEU A 8 -23.52 -104.47 -24.69
CA LEU A 8 -24.44 -104.58 -23.56
C LEU A 8 -24.72 -106.08 -23.30
N GLN A 9 -24.04 -106.72 -22.34
CA GLN A 9 -24.35 -108.09 -21.93
C GLN A 9 -25.62 -108.10 -21.06
N ILE A 10 -26.76 -108.40 -21.69
CA ILE A 10 -28.01 -108.73 -20.98
C ILE A 10 -28.48 -110.10 -21.46
N PRO A 11 -27.94 -111.20 -20.90
CA PRO A 11 -28.28 -112.57 -21.32
C PRO A 11 -29.76 -112.93 -21.09
N SER A 12 -30.53 -112.06 -20.40
CA SER A 12 -31.94 -112.25 -20.07
C SER A 12 -32.90 -111.43 -20.95
N LEU A 13 -32.43 -110.81 -22.04
CA LEU A 13 -33.30 -109.99 -22.89
C LEU A 13 -34.34 -110.88 -23.58
N LYS A 14 -35.59 -110.82 -23.10
CA LYS A 14 -36.73 -111.58 -23.61
C LYS A 14 -37.68 -110.65 -24.35
N PHE A 15 -38.00 -110.99 -25.60
CA PHE A 15 -39.14 -110.41 -26.31
C PHE A 15 -40.31 -111.39 -26.23
N TRP A 16 -41.49 -110.90 -25.86
CA TRP A 16 -42.70 -111.71 -25.74
C TRP A 16 -43.27 -111.98 -27.14
N ASP A 17 -43.41 -113.25 -27.54
CA ASP A 17 -43.83 -113.65 -28.89
C ASP A 17 -45.32 -114.01 -29.00
N GLY A 18 -46.07 -113.93 -27.89
CA GLY A 18 -47.51 -114.12 -27.88
C GLY A 18 -48.00 -115.55 -27.68
N VAL A 19 -47.12 -116.57 -27.66
CA VAL A 19 -47.52 -117.98 -27.43
C VAL A 19 -46.49 -118.72 -26.57
N SER A 20 -46.55 -118.50 -25.25
CA SER A 20 -45.97 -119.26 -24.12
C SER A 20 -44.56 -119.91 -24.22
N ALA A 21 -43.71 -119.55 -25.18
CA ALA A 21 -42.34 -120.02 -25.26
C ALA A 21 -41.39 -118.86 -25.57
N TYR A 22 -40.72 -118.32 -24.54
CA TYR A 22 -39.68 -117.31 -24.72
C TYR A 22 -38.50 -117.90 -25.51
N ILE A 23 -38.26 -117.41 -26.73
CA ILE A 23 -37.04 -117.74 -27.47
C ILE A 23 -35.89 -116.94 -26.85
N THR A 24 -34.92 -117.64 -26.25
CA THR A 24 -33.67 -117.00 -25.80
C THR A 24 -32.81 -116.72 -27.03
N PHE A 25 -32.79 -115.46 -27.48
CA PHE A 25 -31.93 -115.02 -28.58
C PHE A 25 -30.50 -114.84 -28.06
N ASN A 26 -29.67 -115.86 -28.24
CA ASN A 26 -28.26 -115.83 -27.84
C ASN A 26 -27.39 -115.20 -28.96
N GLN A 27 -27.74 -113.99 -29.40
CA GLN A 27 -26.97 -113.23 -30.40
C GLN A 27 -26.58 -111.86 -29.84
N THR A 28 -25.31 -111.50 -29.99
CA THR A 28 -24.77 -110.20 -29.63
C THR A 28 -25.36 -109.12 -30.55
N TYR A 29 -26.20 -108.23 -30.01
CA TYR A 29 -26.69 -107.08 -30.75
C TYR A 29 -25.67 -105.94 -30.65
N TYR A 30 -25.03 -105.60 -31.77
CA TYR A 30 -24.19 -104.42 -31.85
C TYR A 30 -25.09 -103.21 -32.09
N LEU A 31 -25.33 -102.40 -31.06
CA LEU A 31 -25.88 -101.07 -31.25
C LEU A 31 -24.80 -100.23 -31.94
N GLY A 32 -25.05 -99.79 -33.18
CA GLY A 32 -24.17 -98.89 -33.92
C GLY A 32 -24.15 -97.50 -33.31
N ILE A 33 -23.62 -97.36 -32.08
CA ILE A 33 -23.34 -96.06 -31.48
C ILE A 33 -21.92 -95.72 -31.88
N THR A 34 -21.79 -94.96 -32.97
CA THR A 34 -20.52 -94.35 -33.33
C THR A 34 -20.17 -93.33 -32.26
N GLU A 35 -19.10 -93.58 -31.50
CA GLU A 35 -18.54 -92.61 -30.56
C GLU A 35 -18.25 -91.30 -31.31
N SER A 36 -18.65 -90.18 -30.71
CA SER A 36 -18.41 -88.82 -31.20
C SER A 36 -19.32 -88.28 -32.34
N SER A 37 -20.64 -88.43 -32.24
CA SER A 37 -21.53 -87.52 -32.99
C SER A 37 -22.76 -87.08 -32.17
N ALA A 38 -22.77 -85.81 -31.76
CA ALA A 38 -23.95 -85.15 -31.22
C ALA A 38 -24.81 -84.67 -32.40
N THR A 39 -25.80 -85.46 -32.80
CA THR A 39 -26.90 -84.97 -33.64
C THR A 39 -27.90 -84.22 -32.77
N ALA A 40 -28.62 -83.24 -33.34
CA ALA A 40 -29.63 -82.45 -32.62
C ALA A 40 -30.56 -83.32 -31.75
N SER A 41 -30.79 -82.90 -30.51
CA SER A 41 -31.66 -83.55 -29.52
C SER A 41 -31.18 -84.92 -28.97
N LYS A 42 -29.90 -85.29 -29.16
CA LYS A 42 -29.26 -86.40 -28.42
C LYS A 42 -28.25 -85.85 -27.41
N ALA A 43 -28.20 -86.45 -26.22
CA ALA A 43 -27.23 -86.08 -25.19
C ALA A 43 -25.81 -86.50 -25.61
N MET A 44 -24.83 -85.61 -25.40
CA MET A 44 -23.42 -86.00 -25.38
C MET A 44 -23.14 -86.74 -24.08
N VAL A 45 -22.91 -88.05 -24.16
CA VAL A 45 -22.52 -88.87 -23.02
C VAL A 45 -21.00 -88.92 -22.98
N LEU A 46 -20.40 -88.24 -21.99
CA LEU A 46 -18.97 -88.26 -21.76
C LEU A 46 -18.60 -89.45 -20.88
N ASN A 47 -17.38 -89.99 -21.05
CA ASN A 47 -16.85 -91.03 -20.18
C ASN A 47 -16.46 -90.45 -18.80
N SER A 48 -15.84 -91.27 -17.94
CA SER A 48 -15.47 -90.87 -16.57
C SER A 48 -14.47 -89.71 -16.49
N THR A 49 -13.70 -89.41 -17.54
CA THR A 49 -12.79 -88.25 -17.54
C THR A 49 -13.52 -86.94 -17.74
N LYS A 50 -14.78 -86.99 -18.21
CA LYS A 50 -15.60 -85.82 -18.56
C LYS A 50 -14.92 -84.90 -19.56
N ASP A 51 -13.99 -85.43 -20.36
CA ASP A 51 -13.25 -84.68 -21.35
C ASP A 51 -14.03 -84.62 -22.67
N PHE A 52 -14.12 -83.42 -23.24
CA PHE A 52 -14.80 -83.11 -24.49
C PHE A 52 -13.87 -82.37 -25.47
N THR A 53 -12.55 -82.49 -25.30
CA THR A 53 -11.54 -81.98 -26.24
C THR A 53 -11.85 -82.44 -27.67
N GLY A 54 -11.82 -81.49 -28.62
CA GLY A 54 -12.05 -81.76 -30.05
C GLY A 54 -13.45 -81.37 -30.57
N VAL A 55 -14.37 -80.97 -29.70
CA VAL A 55 -15.67 -80.42 -30.12
C VAL A 55 -15.48 -78.98 -30.59
N ASN A 56 -15.69 -78.73 -31.89
CA ASN A 56 -15.45 -77.43 -32.53
C ASN A 56 -16.44 -76.34 -32.08
N LEU A 57 -17.73 -76.68 -31.91
CA LEU A 57 -18.77 -75.72 -31.54
C LEU A 57 -19.77 -76.32 -30.56
N PHE A 58 -19.95 -75.66 -29.41
CA PHE A 58 -21.03 -75.94 -28.47
C PHE A 58 -22.05 -74.80 -28.54
N SER A 59 -23.20 -75.02 -29.18
CA SER A 59 -24.30 -74.05 -29.24
C SER A 59 -25.39 -74.45 -28.25
N ALA A 60 -25.48 -73.74 -27.12
CA ALA A 60 -26.56 -73.90 -26.15
C ALA A 60 -27.17 -72.53 -25.81
N ALA A 61 -28.48 -72.51 -25.51
CA ALA A 61 -29.15 -71.29 -25.06
C ALA A 61 -28.58 -70.75 -23.73
N THR A 62 -28.13 -71.66 -22.86
CA THR A 62 -27.45 -71.33 -21.60
C THR A 62 -26.39 -72.40 -21.31
N THR A 63 -25.14 -72.00 -21.10
CA THR A 63 -24.04 -72.90 -20.71
C THR A 63 -23.70 -72.69 -19.23
N ASN A 64 -24.20 -73.55 -18.33
CA ASN A 64 -23.87 -73.49 -16.90
C ASN A 64 -22.53 -74.19 -16.62
N ALA A 65 -21.41 -73.49 -16.86
CA ALA A 65 -20.08 -73.99 -16.54
C ALA A 65 -19.71 -73.69 -15.07
N THR A 66 -20.09 -74.57 -14.14
CA THR A 66 -19.89 -74.33 -12.70
C THR A 66 -18.49 -74.71 -12.18
N THR A 67 -17.66 -75.42 -12.95
CA THR A 67 -16.30 -75.80 -12.51
C THR A 67 -15.36 -76.05 -13.70
N LYS A 68 -14.21 -75.35 -13.70
CA LYS A 68 -13.07 -75.34 -14.66
C LYS A 68 -13.20 -74.48 -15.93
N ALA A 69 -13.23 -73.17 -15.72
CA ALA A 69 -12.33 -72.27 -16.44
C ALA A 69 -11.28 -71.74 -15.45
N SER A 70 -10.53 -72.65 -14.84
CA SER A 70 -9.46 -72.37 -13.88
C SER A 70 -8.17 -72.99 -14.42
N GLY A 71 -7.57 -72.27 -15.35
CA GLY A 71 -6.40 -72.63 -16.15
C GLY A 71 -6.28 -71.57 -17.25
N THR A 72 -5.08 -71.23 -17.68
CA THR A 72 -4.86 -70.26 -18.76
C THR A 72 -5.71 -70.69 -19.96
N ILE A 73 -6.77 -69.94 -20.25
CA ILE A 73 -7.49 -70.11 -21.50
C ILE A 73 -6.54 -69.49 -22.52
N GLY A 74 -5.80 -70.34 -23.25
CA GLY A 74 -4.81 -69.89 -24.24
C GLY A 74 -5.45 -68.94 -25.24
N ASP A 75 -4.77 -67.82 -25.51
CA ASP A 75 -5.09 -66.79 -26.50
C ASP A 75 -6.49 -66.89 -27.13
N PHE A 76 -7.48 -66.28 -26.49
CA PHE A 76 -8.61 -65.78 -27.27
C PHE A 76 -8.06 -64.66 -28.16
N GLY A 77 -7.79 -64.94 -29.44
CA GLY A 77 -7.47 -63.88 -30.41
C GLY A 77 -8.49 -62.73 -30.36
N SER A 78 -9.75 -63.02 -30.05
CA SER A 78 -10.73 -62.05 -29.55
C SER A 78 -11.77 -62.75 -28.65
N LEU A 79 -12.08 -62.18 -27.48
CA LEU A 79 -13.22 -62.59 -26.65
C LEU A 79 -14.38 -61.61 -26.91
N GLN A 80 -15.22 -61.90 -27.90
CA GLN A 80 -16.40 -61.09 -28.21
C GLN A 80 -17.61 -61.58 -27.40
N VAL A 81 -17.91 -60.93 -26.27
CA VAL A 81 -19.10 -61.22 -25.45
C VAL A 81 -20.10 -60.09 -25.64
N GLY A 82 -21.18 -60.35 -26.39
CA GLY A 82 -22.08 -59.30 -26.88
C GLY A 82 -22.90 -58.55 -25.83
N SER A 83 -23.09 -59.06 -24.60
CA SER A 83 -24.00 -58.41 -23.63
C SER A 83 -23.74 -58.66 -22.13
N THR A 84 -22.60 -59.20 -21.69
CA THR A 84 -22.39 -59.47 -20.25
C THR A 84 -20.95 -59.25 -19.75
N THR A 85 -20.87 -58.86 -18.48
CA THR A 85 -19.68 -58.57 -17.68
C THR A 85 -18.60 -59.65 -17.80
N VAL A 86 -17.41 -59.28 -18.30
CA VAL A 86 -16.27 -60.21 -18.46
C VAL A 86 -15.75 -60.73 -17.11
N ILE A 87 -16.02 -60.01 -16.01
CA ILE A 87 -15.59 -60.36 -14.64
C ILE A 87 -16.69 -60.04 -13.61
N SER A 88 -17.23 -61.09 -12.97
CA SER A 88 -18.15 -60.95 -11.82
C SER A 88 -17.50 -60.25 -10.62
N SER A 89 -18.34 -59.69 -9.74
CA SER A 89 -17.96 -58.78 -8.65
C SER A 89 -16.73 -59.23 -7.85
N ARG A 90 -15.68 -58.38 -7.87
CA ARG A 90 -14.40 -58.46 -7.10
C ARG A 90 -13.19 -59.18 -7.74
N ARG A 91 -13.12 -59.43 -9.05
CA ARG A 91 -11.85 -59.92 -9.65
C ARG A 91 -11.06 -58.81 -10.37
N ASN A 92 -9.74 -58.99 -10.39
CA ASN A 92 -8.81 -58.11 -11.10
C ASN A 92 -8.72 -58.50 -12.58
N ILE A 93 -8.56 -57.50 -13.45
CA ILE A 93 -8.07 -57.68 -14.82
C ILE A 93 -6.55 -57.48 -14.78
N SER A 94 -5.76 -58.49 -15.10
CA SER A 94 -4.28 -58.43 -15.12
C SER A 94 -3.71 -58.75 -16.50
N ASN A 95 -2.49 -58.29 -16.79
CA ASN A 95 -1.76 -58.54 -18.06
C ASN A 95 -2.45 -58.01 -19.33
N ILE A 96 -3.18 -56.89 -19.23
CA ILE A 96 -3.76 -56.21 -20.39
C ILE A 96 -2.85 -55.06 -20.85
N GLY A 97 -2.50 -55.04 -22.14
CA GLY A 97 -1.69 -53.96 -22.72
C GLY A 97 -2.46 -52.64 -22.87
N THR A 98 -3.69 -52.70 -23.39
CA THR A 98 -4.54 -51.52 -23.64
C THR A 98 -5.99 -51.84 -23.31
N ILE A 99 -6.67 -50.93 -22.61
CA ILE A 99 -8.12 -50.99 -22.37
C ILE A 99 -8.78 -49.93 -23.25
N SER A 100 -9.59 -50.36 -24.22
CA SER A 100 -10.48 -49.47 -24.98
C SER A 100 -11.89 -49.59 -24.40
N ALA A 101 -12.40 -48.51 -23.81
CA ALA A 101 -13.71 -48.49 -23.17
C ALA A 101 -14.40 -47.14 -23.43
N THR A 102 -15.72 -47.16 -23.67
CA THR A 102 -16.54 -45.94 -23.77
C THR A 102 -16.62 -45.20 -22.45
N SER A 103 -16.54 -45.91 -21.33
CA SER A 103 -16.50 -45.33 -19.98
C SER A 103 -15.66 -46.21 -19.07
N LEU A 104 -14.73 -45.59 -18.35
CA LEU A 104 -13.98 -46.20 -17.27
C LEU A 104 -14.46 -45.60 -15.96
N THR A 105 -14.88 -46.43 -15.01
CA THR A 105 -15.36 -46.01 -13.69
C THR A 105 -14.49 -46.64 -12.59
N GLY A 106 -14.45 -46.01 -11.42
CA GLY A 106 -13.63 -46.46 -10.28
C GLY A 106 -12.37 -45.60 -10.09
N THR A 107 -11.47 -46.07 -9.23
CA THR A 107 -10.24 -45.35 -8.84
C THR A 107 -9.06 -45.78 -9.70
N LEU A 108 -8.29 -44.83 -10.24
CA LEU A 108 -6.96 -45.13 -10.77
C LEU A 108 -5.96 -45.12 -9.61
N GLN A 109 -5.37 -46.27 -9.30
CA GLN A 109 -4.52 -46.44 -8.11
C GLN A 109 -3.03 -46.18 -8.36
N THR A 110 -2.63 -45.90 -9.61
CA THR A 110 -1.24 -45.61 -9.96
C THR A 110 -0.83 -44.25 -9.41
N ALA A 111 0.14 -44.22 -8.49
CA ALA A 111 0.61 -42.99 -7.86
C ALA A 111 1.11 -41.94 -8.87
N ALA A 112 1.81 -42.37 -9.92
CA ALA A 112 2.20 -41.52 -11.04
C ALA A 112 1.35 -41.82 -12.27
N GLN A 113 0.76 -40.78 -12.87
CA GLN A 113 -0.05 -40.86 -14.09
C GLN A 113 0.60 -40.01 -15.22
N PRO A 114 1.83 -40.34 -15.68
CA PRO A 114 2.62 -39.45 -16.55
C PRO A 114 2.02 -39.21 -17.94
N ASN A 115 1.10 -40.07 -18.39
CA ASN A 115 0.56 -40.05 -19.75
C ASN A 115 -0.85 -39.41 -19.85
N ILE A 116 -1.35 -38.76 -18.78
CA ILE A 116 -2.59 -37.98 -18.87
C ILE A 116 -2.25 -36.60 -19.47
N THR A 117 -2.54 -36.42 -20.76
CA THR A 117 -2.29 -35.15 -21.47
C THR A 117 -3.54 -34.30 -21.65
N SER A 118 -4.73 -34.85 -21.40
CA SER A 118 -5.99 -34.12 -21.42
C SER A 118 -7.04 -34.79 -20.53
N VAL A 119 -7.91 -33.97 -19.95
CA VAL A 119 -9.12 -34.37 -19.23
C VAL A 119 -10.27 -33.47 -19.67
N GLY A 120 -11.51 -33.87 -19.42
CA GLY A 120 -12.67 -32.99 -19.58
C GLY A 120 -12.75 -31.95 -18.46
N THR A 121 -13.92 -31.32 -18.30
CA THR A 121 -14.18 -30.41 -17.18
C THR A 121 -14.29 -31.20 -15.87
N LEU A 122 -13.37 -30.96 -14.94
CA LEU A 122 -13.47 -31.45 -13.57
C LEU A 122 -14.35 -30.48 -12.75
N THR A 123 -15.45 -30.98 -12.19
CA THR A 123 -16.31 -30.18 -11.29
C THR A 123 -15.69 -29.97 -9.91
N SER A 124 -14.78 -30.85 -9.51
CA SER A 124 -14.04 -30.82 -8.25
C SER A 124 -12.69 -31.51 -8.45
N LEU A 125 -11.62 -30.90 -7.96
CA LEU A 125 -10.28 -31.48 -7.90
C LEU A 125 -9.64 -31.11 -6.55
N ASN A 126 -9.40 -32.11 -5.71
CA ASN A 126 -8.63 -31.92 -4.47
C ASN A 126 -7.17 -32.27 -4.73
N VAL A 127 -6.27 -31.32 -4.50
CA VAL A 127 -4.81 -31.51 -4.61
C VAL A 127 -4.20 -31.32 -3.22
N TYR A 128 -3.60 -32.37 -2.66
CA TYR A 128 -2.94 -32.32 -1.35
C TYR A 128 -1.52 -31.76 -1.40
N GLY A 129 -0.94 -31.66 -2.61
CA GLY A 129 0.41 -31.12 -2.85
C GLY A 129 0.40 -29.86 -3.71
N THR A 130 1.52 -29.61 -4.40
CA THR A 130 1.70 -28.46 -5.27
C THR A 130 1.06 -28.68 -6.65
N ILE A 131 0.41 -27.64 -7.19
CA ILE A 131 -0.02 -27.61 -8.59
C ILE A 131 1.09 -26.94 -9.41
N THR A 132 1.63 -27.64 -10.40
CA THR A 132 2.58 -27.10 -11.38
C THR A 132 1.89 -27.01 -12.74
N ALA A 133 1.62 -25.78 -13.21
CA ALA A 133 0.95 -25.53 -14.47
C ALA A 133 1.61 -24.36 -15.19
N SER A 134 1.63 -24.39 -16.54
CA SER A 134 2.12 -23.26 -17.34
C SER A 134 1.23 -22.02 -17.23
N ASN A 135 -0.08 -22.23 -17.09
CA ASN A 135 -1.07 -21.17 -16.88
C ASN A 135 -2.15 -21.67 -15.92
N LEU A 136 -2.57 -20.82 -14.98
CA LEU A 136 -3.68 -21.07 -14.06
C LEU A 136 -4.64 -19.89 -14.15
N ALA A 137 -5.85 -20.12 -14.64
CA ALA A 137 -6.89 -19.10 -14.77
C ALA A 137 -8.06 -19.44 -13.83
N GLY A 138 -8.39 -18.54 -12.91
CA GLY A 138 -9.49 -18.71 -11.96
C GLY A 138 -9.34 -17.84 -10.71
N PHE A 139 -10.27 -17.99 -9.79
CA PHE A 139 -10.24 -17.30 -8.50
C PHE A 139 -9.64 -18.23 -7.43
N LEU A 140 -8.75 -17.69 -6.60
CA LEU A 140 -8.42 -18.30 -5.31
C LEU A 140 -9.56 -17.95 -4.34
N THR A 141 -10.10 -18.93 -3.61
CA THR A 141 -11.35 -18.82 -2.83
C THR A 141 -11.43 -17.59 -1.92
N TYR A 142 -12.64 -17.15 -1.59
CA TYR A 142 -12.89 -16.06 -0.64
C TYR A 142 -12.53 -16.49 0.79
N GLY A 143 -11.56 -15.81 1.42
CA GLY A 143 -11.05 -16.14 2.76
C GLY A 143 -9.67 -15.54 3.02
N ASN A 144 -9.07 -15.81 4.18
CA ASN A 144 -7.68 -15.41 4.46
C ASN A 144 -6.71 -16.44 3.81
N GLN A 145 -5.98 -16.06 2.77
CA GLN A 145 -4.98 -16.91 2.12
C GLN A 145 -3.63 -16.86 2.85
N ALA A 146 -3.60 -17.27 4.13
CA ALA A 146 -2.42 -17.19 5.00
C ALA A 146 -1.16 -17.91 4.46
N ALA A 147 -1.34 -18.84 3.50
CA ALA A 147 -0.24 -19.56 2.86
C ALA A 147 0.42 -18.79 1.69
N ILE A 148 -0.19 -17.72 1.17
CA ILE A 148 0.41 -16.87 0.14
C ILE A 148 1.34 -15.86 0.83
N THR A 149 2.60 -16.25 1.00
CA THR A 149 3.64 -15.39 1.63
C THR A 149 4.53 -14.70 0.61
N THR A 150 4.55 -15.20 -0.62
CA THR A 150 5.26 -14.60 -1.76
C THR A 150 4.46 -14.85 -3.03
N VAL A 151 4.33 -13.83 -3.88
CA VAL A 151 4.09 -14.02 -5.31
C VAL A 151 5.44 -13.95 -6.00
N GLY A 152 5.71 -14.83 -6.98
CA GLY A 152 6.97 -14.80 -7.73
C GLY A 152 7.15 -13.50 -8.53
N SER A 153 8.11 -13.45 -9.45
CA SER A 153 8.24 -12.30 -10.36
C SER A 153 6.98 -12.16 -11.21
N LEU A 154 6.20 -11.11 -10.98
CA LEU A 154 5.02 -10.77 -11.77
C LEU A 154 5.38 -9.68 -12.78
N THR A 155 4.92 -9.82 -14.03
CA THR A 155 4.95 -8.72 -14.99
C THR A 155 3.98 -7.61 -14.55
N GLU A 156 2.86 -7.98 -13.92
CA GLU A 156 1.87 -7.08 -13.38
C GLU A 156 0.99 -7.76 -12.32
N LEU A 157 0.49 -6.99 -11.35
CA LEU A 157 -0.52 -7.41 -10.38
C LEU A 157 -1.66 -6.40 -10.34
N GLY A 158 -2.80 -6.78 -10.92
CA GLY A 158 -4.04 -6.01 -10.84
C GLY A 158 -4.95 -6.51 -9.72
N ILE A 159 -5.30 -5.65 -8.76
CA ILE A 159 -6.36 -5.91 -7.79
C ILE A 159 -7.62 -5.20 -8.28
N ASN A 160 -8.61 -5.98 -8.73
CA ASN A 160 -9.87 -5.49 -9.31
C ASN A 160 -9.67 -4.57 -10.54
N THR A 161 -8.62 -4.85 -11.32
CA THR A 161 -8.31 -4.18 -12.59
C THR A 161 -7.50 -5.09 -13.49
N THR A 162 -7.65 -4.96 -14.81
CA THR A 162 -6.62 -5.36 -15.77
C THR A 162 -5.62 -4.21 -15.87
N SER A 163 -4.41 -4.39 -15.35
CA SER A 163 -3.34 -3.42 -15.59
C SER A 163 -2.97 -3.47 -17.07
N THR A 164 -2.79 -2.30 -17.68
CA THR A 164 -2.31 -2.21 -19.07
C THR A 164 -1.07 -1.34 -19.16
N SER A 165 -0.61 -0.78 -18.04
CA SER A 165 0.43 0.26 -18.02
C SER A 165 1.33 0.29 -16.76
N GLU A 166 1.10 -0.56 -15.74
CA GLU A 166 1.74 -0.45 -14.42
C GLU A 166 2.00 -1.84 -13.82
N TYR A 167 3.10 -1.98 -13.06
CA TYR A 167 3.47 -3.24 -12.39
C TYR A 167 2.52 -3.63 -11.24
N PHE A 168 1.89 -2.64 -10.58
CA PHE A 168 0.90 -2.86 -9.53
C PHE A 168 -0.20 -1.82 -9.64
N ALA A 169 -1.44 -2.26 -9.84
CA ALA A 169 -2.59 -1.38 -9.94
C ALA A 169 -3.71 -1.88 -9.03
N ILE A 170 -4.23 -0.97 -8.19
CA ILE A 170 -5.44 -1.20 -7.39
C ILE A 170 -6.51 -0.28 -7.95
N ARG A 171 -7.67 -0.82 -8.35
CA ARG A 171 -8.87 -0.02 -8.59
C ARG A 171 -9.94 -0.41 -7.57
N GLY A 172 -10.37 0.53 -6.74
CA GLY A 172 -11.50 0.29 -5.85
C GLY A 172 -12.78 0.09 -6.66
N SER A 173 -13.58 -0.94 -6.34
CA SER A 173 -14.94 -1.10 -6.87
C SER A 173 -15.89 -0.21 -6.08
N GLY A 174 -16.84 0.43 -6.77
CA GLY A 174 -17.83 1.31 -6.15
C GLY A 174 -18.69 0.66 -5.05
N ALA A 175 -19.32 1.53 -4.27
CA ALA A 175 -20.17 1.31 -3.07
C ALA A 175 -19.46 0.72 -1.83
N ASP A 176 -18.53 -0.22 -2.00
CA ASP A 176 -17.81 -0.82 -0.87
C ASP A 176 -16.59 0.03 -0.46
N TYR A 177 -16.39 0.18 0.86
CA TYR A 177 -15.26 0.92 1.47
C TYR A 177 -15.18 2.44 1.20
N LEU A 178 -16.34 3.11 1.06
CA LEU A 178 -16.44 4.57 0.92
C LEU A 178 -16.24 5.32 2.25
N ASP A 179 -15.46 6.40 2.22
CA ASP A 179 -15.47 7.49 3.20
C ASP A 179 -16.07 8.75 2.55
N GLY A 180 -17.39 8.90 2.62
CA GLY A 180 -18.09 9.90 1.81
C GLY A 180 -17.81 9.71 0.32
N SER A 181 -17.12 10.67 -0.31
CA SER A 181 -16.74 10.65 -1.73
C SER A 181 -15.36 10.03 -2.01
N TYR A 182 -14.68 9.50 -1.00
CA TYR A 182 -13.37 8.87 -1.15
C TYR A 182 -13.48 7.35 -1.11
N THR A 183 -12.76 6.68 -1.99
CA THR A 183 -12.58 5.23 -1.97
C THR A 183 -11.31 4.92 -1.21
N ARG A 184 -11.40 4.09 -0.15
CA ARG A 184 -10.23 3.62 0.60
C ARG A 184 -9.45 2.62 -0.25
N MET A 185 -8.26 3.03 -0.72
CA MET A 185 -7.43 2.24 -1.64
C MET A 185 -6.47 1.31 -0.90
N CYS A 186 -5.85 1.80 0.16
CA CYS A 186 -4.92 1.04 0.98
C CYS A 186 -5.15 1.38 2.46
N ARG A 187 -5.15 0.35 3.32
CA ARG A 187 -5.26 0.50 4.78
C ARG A 187 -4.16 -0.30 5.47
N PHE A 188 -3.42 0.36 6.35
CA PHE A 188 -2.30 -0.21 7.09
C PHE A 188 -2.56 -0.06 8.58
N LEU A 189 -2.40 -1.14 9.34
CA LEU A 189 -2.70 -1.20 10.77
C LEU A 189 -1.49 -1.68 11.56
N GLY A 190 -1.28 -1.08 12.73
CA GLY A 190 -0.39 -1.66 13.74
C GLY A 190 -0.91 -3.03 14.25
N SER A 191 -0.05 -3.80 14.92
CA SER A 191 -0.39 -5.12 15.46
C SER A 191 -1.01 -5.09 16.87
N ASN A 192 -1.36 -3.91 17.38
CA ASN A 192 -1.89 -3.72 18.74
C ASN A 192 -3.42 -3.92 18.80
N LEU A 193 -3.97 -4.10 20.01
CA LEU A 193 -5.43 -4.24 20.23
C LEU A 193 -6.26 -3.02 19.77
N SER A 194 -5.67 -1.83 19.77
CA SER A 194 -6.23 -0.60 19.22
C SER A 194 -5.17 0.05 18.34
N PRO A 195 -5.04 -0.40 17.08
CA PRO A 195 -3.92 -0.03 16.23
C PRO A 195 -4.06 1.41 15.72
N VAL A 196 -2.91 2.06 15.50
CA VAL A 196 -2.85 3.25 14.64
C VAL A 196 -3.17 2.80 13.22
N GLU A 197 -4.01 3.56 12.53
CA GLU A 197 -4.46 3.24 11.17
C GLU A 197 -4.06 4.33 10.19
N PHE A 198 -3.27 3.95 9.19
CA PHE A 198 -2.87 4.78 8.06
C PHE A 198 -3.62 4.36 6.80
N GLN A 199 -4.07 5.33 6.01
CA GLN A 199 -4.80 5.07 4.77
C GLN A 199 -4.34 5.94 3.60
N ILE A 200 -4.52 5.40 2.41
CA ILE A 200 -4.47 6.11 1.14
C ILE A 200 -5.85 5.97 0.52
N GLU A 201 -6.44 7.10 0.14
CA GLU A 201 -7.77 7.16 -0.44
C GLU A 201 -7.76 7.99 -1.71
N VAL A 202 -8.68 7.71 -2.63
CA VAL A 202 -8.81 8.44 -3.89
C VAL A 202 -10.27 8.81 -4.10
N HIS A 203 -10.53 10.07 -4.44
CA HIS A 203 -11.90 10.54 -4.68
C HIS A 203 -12.55 9.77 -5.85
N ASN A 204 -13.79 9.34 -5.67
CA ASN A 204 -14.57 8.55 -6.64
C ASN A 204 -15.24 9.40 -7.75
N GLY A 205 -14.76 10.63 -7.94
CA GLY A 205 -15.38 11.66 -8.76
C GLY A 205 -14.67 11.84 -10.10
N SER A 206 -15.20 12.72 -10.95
CA SER A 206 -14.61 13.00 -12.27
C SER A 206 -13.20 13.59 -12.17
N LEU A 207 -12.30 13.10 -13.01
CA LEU A 207 -10.91 13.57 -13.16
C LEU A 207 -10.78 15.00 -13.74
N GLY A 208 -11.89 15.60 -14.19
CA GLY A 208 -11.94 17.00 -14.64
C GLY A 208 -12.15 18.02 -13.51
N THR A 209 -12.34 17.60 -12.26
CA THR A 209 -12.61 18.52 -11.13
C THR A 209 -11.41 18.56 -10.19
N SER A 210 -10.79 19.73 -10.02
CA SER A 210 -9.61 19.92 -9.16
C SER A 210 -9.84 19.68 -7.67
N THR A 211 -11.11 19.60 -7.23
CA THR A 211 -11.47 19.26 -5.85
C THR A 211 -11.51 17.75 -5.60
N ASN A 212 -11.52 16.93 -6.65
CA ASN A 212 -11.48 15.47 -6.54
C ASN A 212 -10.02 15.03 -6.35
N ALA A 213 -9.58 15.02 -5.10
CA ALA A 213 -8.18 14.80 -4.74
C ALA A 213 -7.89 13.34 -4.34
N SER A 214 -6.61 13.03 -4.15
CA SER A 214 -6.18 11.87 -3.37
C SER A 214 -5.90 12.32 -1.94
N TRP A 215 -6.13 11.43 -0.97
CA TRP A 215 -5.87 11.68 0.43
C TRP A 215 -4.88 10.64 0.98
N ILE A 216 -3.96 11.10 1.83
CA ILE A 216 -2.95 10.26 2.48
C ILE A 216 -2.84 10.72 3.93
N GLY A 217 -3.06 9.84 4.89
CA GLY A 217 -3.00 10.22 6.31
C GLY A 217 -3.35 9.11 7.29
N ASN A 218 -3.31 9.44 8.58
CA ASN A 218 -3.87 8.59 9.62
C ASN A 218 -5.36 8.90 9.79
N ILE A 219 -6.17 7.85 9.94
CA ILE A 219 -7.58 8.00 10.31
C ILE A 219 -7.78 8.03 11.82
N THR A 220 -6.80 7.52 12.58
CA THR A 220 -6.74 7.69 14.03
C THR A 220 -6.14 9.05 14.38
N ALA A 221 -6.41 9.55 15.58
CA ALA A 221 -5.90 10.84 16.08
C ALA A 221 -4.40 10.79 16.43
N ASN A 222 -3.57 10.45 15.43
CA ASN A 222 -2.13 10.26 15.53
C ASN A 222 -1.41 11.04 14.42
N ASP A 223 -0.18 11.46 14.70
CA ASP A 223 0.62 12.25 13.77
C ASP A 223 0.97 11.47 12.48
N LEU A 224 0.89 12.14 11.33
CA LEU A 224 1.50 11.66 10.10
C LEU A 224 2.97 12.12 10.05
N ARG A 225 3.90 11.19 9.87
CA ARG A 225 5.35 11.47 9.93
C ARG A 225 6.06 11.04 8.66
N PHE A 226 7.02 11.85 8.24
CA PHE A 226 7.98 11.56 7.18
C PHE A 226 9.38 11.58 7.78
N GLY A 227 10.21 10.59 7.47
CA GLY A 227 11.50 10.43 8.11
C GLY A 227 12.59 9.87 7.21
N THR A 228 13.82 10.15 7.59
CA THR A 228 15.05 9.58 7.00
C THR A 228 15.98 9.19 8.14
N SER A 229 16.79 8.13 7.93
CA SER A 229 17.75 7.62 8.93
C SER A 229 17.14 7.42 10.32
N ASN A 230 15.95 6.80 10.38
CA ASN A 230 15.20 6.55 11.62
C ASN A 230 14.85 7.80 12.46
N THR A 231 14.77 8.98 11.82
CA THR A 231 14.42 10.26 12.47
C THR A 231 13.23 10.91 11.76
N THR A 232 12.31 11.52 12.53
CA THR A 232 11.21 12.32 11.96
C THR A 232 11.75 13.63 11.42
N GLN A 233 11.64 13.83 10.10
CA GLN A 233 12.08 15.04 9.41
C GLN A 233 10.90 15.99 9.15
N MET A 234 9.69 15.46 8.96
CA MET A 234 8.48 16.26 8.84
C MET A 234 7.34 15.56 9.57
N VAL A 235 6.49 16.33 10.25
CA VAL A 235 5.33 15.84 10.98
C VAL A 235 4.12 16.71 10.67
N LEU A 236 2.99 16.10 10.35
CA LEU A 236 1.68 16.71 10.49
C LEU A 236 1.06 16.13 11.76
N THR A 237 1.03 16.92 12.82
CA THR A 237 0.51 16.47 14.12
C THR A 237 -0.99 16.19 14.05
N ALA A 238 -1.50 15.35 14.96
CA ALA A 238 -2.95 15.14 15.09
C ALA A 238 -3.74 16.44 15.36
N GLY A 239 -3.07 17.48 15.89
CA GLY A 239 -3.62 18.83 16.07
C GLY A 239 -3.55 19.74 14.84
N GLY A 240 -3.18 19.23 13.66
CA GLY A 240 -3.16 19.97 12.40
C GLY A 240 -1.94 20.88 12.21
N ARG A 241 -0.90 20.75 13.03
CA ARG A 241 0.34 21.55 12.90
C ARG A 241 1.38 20.81 12.08
N LEU A 242 1.98 21.51 11.12
CA LEU A 242 3.08 21.02 10.29
C LEU A 242 4.44 21.42 10.90
N GLY A 243 5.26 20.44 11.24
CA GLY A 243 6.67 20.62 11.62
C GLY A 243 7.59 20.13 10.52
N ILE A 244 8.63 20.89 10.18
CA ILE A 244 9.73 20.45 9.30
C ILE A 244 11.02 20.64 10.10
N GLY A 245 11.78 19.58 10.34
CA GLY A 245 12.95 19.59 11.24
C GLY A 245 12.59 19.61 12.73
N THR A 246 11.31 19.46 13.09
CA THR A 246 10.83 19.32 14.48
C THR A 246 9.69 18.32 14.54
N ALA A 247 9.65 17.53 15.61
CA ALA A 247 8.52 16.64 15.93
C ALA A 247 7.44 17.31 16.80
N THR A 248 7.73 18.50 17.36
CA THR A 248 6.87 19.19 18.32
C THR A 248 6.63 20.65 17.89
N PRO A 249 5.89 20.89 16.79
CA PRO A 249 5.61 22.24 16.31
C PRO A 249 4.77 23.05 17.33
N SER A 250 5.27 24.23 17.71
CA SER A 250 4.60 25.14 18.65
C SER A 250 3.54 26.02 17.98
N ALA A 251 3.58 26.16 16.65
CA ALA A 251 2.63 26.88 15.81
C ALA A 251 2.14 26.01 14.63
N SER A 252 1.16 26.49 13.86
CA SER A 252 0.59 25.76 12.72
C SER A 252 1.63 25.32 11.68
N LEU A 253 2.69 26.12 11.48
CA LEU A 253 3.89 25.73 10.75
C LEU A 253 5.11 26.05 11.63
N THR A 254 5.97 25.07 11.91
CA THR A 254 7.22 25.27 12.64
C THR A 254 8.39 24.68 11.88
N VAL A 255 9.44 25.47 11.69
CA VAL A 255 10.71 25.04 11.08
C VAL A 255 11.86 25.60 11.93
N PRO A 256 12.46 24.83 12.86
CA PRO A 256 13.52 25.32 13.71
C PRO A 256 14.85 25.45 12.95
N GLY A 257 15.71 26.35 13.42
CA GLY A 257 17.04 26.60 12.85
C GLY A 257 17.07 27.74 11.83
N THR A 258 18.25 28.00 11.26
CA THR A 258 18.42 28.98 10.18
C THR A 258 17.78 28.40 8.91
N VAL A 259 16.52 28.78 8.67
CA VAL A 259 15.90 28.54 7.38
C VAL A 259 16.57 29.48 6.38
N SER A 260 17.61 29.01 5.69
CA SER A 260 18.10 29.68 4.49
C SER A 260 17.07 29.44 3.39
N VAL A 261 15.99 30.23 3.40
CA VAL A 261 15.18 30.32 2.19
C VAL A 261 16.00 31.16 1.21
N SER A 262 16.76 30.48 0.36
CA SER A 262 17.38 31.12 -0.80
C SER A 262 16.27 31.49 -1.77
N PHE A 263 15.79 32.72 -1.66
CA PHE A 263 14.89 33.30 -2.64
C PHE A 263 15.71 33.76 -3.84
N GLY A 264 15.37 33.29 -5.05
CA GLY A 264 15.95 33.82 -6.28
C GLY A 264 17.18 33.09 -6.81
N THR A 265 17.17 31.75 -6.84
CA THR A 265 18.00 31.01 -7.80
C THR A 265 17.46 31.29 -9.21
N GLY A 266 17.89 32.41 -9.81
CA GLY A 266 17.47 32.79 -11.17
C GLY A 266 17.28 34.28 -11.48
N GLY A 267 17.69 35.20 -10.61
CA GLY A 267 17.79 36.63 -10.95
C GLY A 267 16.71 37.53 -10.34
N SER A 268 17.18 38.67 -9.81
CA SER A 268 16.44 39.79 -9.21
C SER A 268 15.62 39.49 -7.95
N THR A 269 16.29 39.61 -6.81
CA THR A 269 15.72 39.63 -5.46
C THR A 269 14.98 40.95 -5.17
N VAL A 270 13.65 40.92 -5.14
CA VAL A 270 12.83 41.80 -4.28
C VAL A 270 11.66 40.97 -3.73
N TYR A 271 11.68 40.69 -2.43
CA TYR A 271 10.55 40.04 -1.76
C TYR A 271 9.49 41.09 -1.38
N ARG A 272 8.22 40.82 -1.73
CA ARG A 272 7.02 41.54 -1.28
C ARG A 272 6.12 40.56 -0.55
N LEU A 273 5.74 40.85 0.70
CA LEU A 273 4.57 40.22 1.33
C LEU A 273 3.32 40.88 0.73
N ARG A 274 2.53 40.14 -0.06
CA ARG A 274 1.21 40.55 -0.55
C ARG A 274 0.21 39.43 -0.34
N THR A 275 -0.95 39.76 0.21
CA THR A 275 -2.02 38.82 0.59
C THR A 275 -3.13 38.66 -0.45
N ASP A 276 -3.07 39.27 -1.63
CA ASP A 276 -4.05 38.99 -2.68
C ASP A 276 -3.60 39.40 -4.09
N SER A 277 -4.07 38.59 -5.04
CA SER A 277 -3.57 38.35 -6.39
C SER A 277 -3.94 39.43 -7.42
N GLY A 278 -3.00 39.79 -8.31
CA GLY A 278 -3.35 40.31 -9.65
C GLY A 278 -2.47 41.41 -10.25
N VAL A 279 -1.64 41.00 -11.23
CA VAL A 279 -1.11 41.68 -12.45
C VAL A 279 -0.49 43.09 -12.38
N THR A 280 0.63 43.24 -13.10
CA THR A 280 1.28 44.45 -13.68
C THR A 280 0.34 45.68 -13.76
N GLU A 281 0.68 46.91 -13.38
CA GLU A 281 1.81 47.76 -13.77
C GLU A 281 1.85 49.03 -12.90
N SER A 282 2.94 49.78 -13.03
CA SER A 282 2.94 51.24 -13.09
C SER A 282 2.76 52.05 -11.80
N ALA A 283 3.63 53.04 -11.72
CA ALA A 283 3.62 54.15 -10.81
C ALA A 283 2.28 54.89 -10.87
N LEU A 284 1.60 55.04 -9.74
CA LEU A 284 0.69 56.17 -9.48
C LEU A 284 0.43 56.40 -7.98
N VAL A 285 0.70 55.44 -7.08
CA VAL A 285 0.55 55.65 -5.63
C VAL A 285 1.57 54.82 -4.82
N PRO A 286 2.17 55.33 -3.73
CA PRO A 286 3.01 54.55 -2.82
C PRO A 286 2.22 53.41 -2.16
N ILE A 287 2.83 52.23 -2.10
CA ILE A 287 2.33 51.09 -1.32
C ILE A 287 3.23 50.94 -0.10
N SER A 288 2.65 51.09 1.09
CA SER A 288 3.32 50.96 2.39
C SER A 288 3.00 49.60 3.02
N TYR A 289 4.00 48.95 3.62
CA TYR A 289 3.82 47.78 4.48
C TYR A 289 4.43 48.09 5.86
N SER A 290 3.67 47.83 6.92
CA SER A 290 4.17 47.93 8.30
C SER A 290 4.81 46.60 8.70
N VAL A 291 6.11 46.61 9.00
CA VAL A 291 6.84 45.47 9.58
C VAL A 291 7.06 45.75 11.06
N ALA A 292 6.53 44.90 11.94
CA ALA A 292 6.82 44.92 13.38
C ALA A 292 7.67 43.70 13.71
N ALA A 293 8.96 43.90 13.92
CA ALA A 293 9.91 42.84 14.29
C ALA A 293 10.91 43.37 15.32
N VAL A 294 11.24 42.54 16.30
CA VAL A 294 12.31 42.79 17.27
C VAL A 294 13.54 42.03 16.81
N PHE A 295 14.65 42.72 16.57
CA PHE A 295 15.91 42.12 16.16
C PHE A 295 16.83 42.02 17.38
N GLY A 296 17.21 40.81 17.78
CA GLY A 296 18.19 40.57 18.86
C GLY A 296 19.65 40.79 18.44
N GLY A 297 19.89 41.49 17.33
CA GLY A 297 21.21 41.69 16.72
C GLY A 297 21.19 42.74 15.61
N TYR A 298 22.32 42.88 14.90
CA TYR A 298 22.48 43.94 13.89
C TYR A 298 21.50 43.83 12.72
N ILE A 299 20.98 44.98 12.30
CA ILE A 299 20.27 45.14 11.03
C ILE A 299 21.27 45.65 10.00
N ALA A 300 21.74 44.77 9.12
CA ALA A 300 22.55 45.18 7.97
C ALA A 300 21.66 45.61 6.81
N CYS A 301 21.77 46.86 6.37
CA CYS A 301 21.03 47.38 5.22
C CYS A 301 21.92 48.30 4.37
N THR A 302 21.72 48.29 3.05
CA THR A 302 22.50 49.13 2.12
C THR A 302 22.10 50.61 2.20
N ALA A 303 20.82 50.89 2.45
CA ALA A 303 20.32 52.24 2.62
C ALA A 303 19.00 52.25 3.42
N MET A 304 18.84 53.24 4.30
CA MET A 304 17.57 53.58 4.93
C MET A 304 17.09 54.92 4.38
N ALA A 305 15.82 55.02 4.01
CA ALA A 305 15.21 56.26 3.55
C ALA A 305 14.02 56.61 4.46
N MET A 306 13.96 57.88 4.89
CA MET A 306 12.85 58.40 5.69
C MET A 306 12.06 59.43 4.90
N THR A 307 10.74 59.29 4.85
CA THR A 307 9.85 60.22 4.14
C THR A 307 9.79 61.56 4.89
N SER A 308 10.10 62.66 4.21
CA SER A 308 10.15 64.00 4.83
C SER A 308 9.52 65.09 3.95
N ASP A 309 8.65 64.71 3.01
CA ASP A 309 8.03 65.63 2.05
C ASP A 309 7.23 66.75 2.74
N ARG A 310 7.49 68.00 2.37
CA ARG A 310 6.84 69.19 2.96
C ARG A 310 5.32 69.17 2.78
N ARG A 311 4.80 68.57 1.71
CA ARG A 311 3.35 68.50 1.41
C ARG A 311 2.59 67.62 2.41
N LEU A 312 3.29 66.76 3.15
CA LEU A 312 2.71 65.85 4.14
C LEU A 312 2.80 66.41 5.57
N LYS A 313 3.23 67.67 5.74
CA LYS A 313 3.44 68.30 7.05
C LYS A 313 2.61 69.58 7.19
N LYS A 314 2.13 69.84 8.40
CA LYS A 314 1.44 71.08 8.81
C LYS A 314 2.16 71.72 10.00
N ASP A 315 1.88 72.98 10.29
CA ASP A 315 2.41 73.73 11.44
C ASP A 315 3.95 73.72 11.54
N ILE A 316 4.61 73.87 10.38
CA ILE A 316 6.07 73.85 10.27
C ILE A 316 6.64 75.14 10.87
N GLN A 317 7.31 75.01 12.02
CA GLN A 317 8.05 76.08 12.69
C GLN A 317 9.50 75.68 12.91
N ILE A 318 10.39 76.68 13.01
CA ILE A 318 11.78 76.45 13.38
C ILE A 318 11.81 76.04 14.85
N ALA A 319 12.53 74.96 15.17
CA ALA A 319 12.71 74.54 16.55
C ALA A 319 13.37 75.65 17.39
N PRO A 320 12.78 76.03 18.54
CA PRO A 320 13.37 76.98 19.47
C PRO A 320 14.75 76.52 19.93
N LEU A 321 15.71 77.44 20.02
CA LEU A 321 17.09 77.09 20.37
C LEU A 321 17.19 76.57 21.81
N ASP A 322 16.40 77.10 22.74
CA ASP A 322 16.37 76.64 24.14
C ASP A 322 16.01 75.16 24.23
N ARG A 323 15.08 74.68 23.39
CA ARG A 323 14.73 73.26 23.30
C ARG A 323 15.91 72.42 22.84
N ILE A 324 16.64 72.87 21.82
CA ILE A 324 17.81 72.14 21.31
C ILE A 324 18.94 72.12 22.33
N LYS A 325 19.17 73.26 23.02
CA LYS A 325 20.20 73.41 24.04
C LYS A 325 20.02 72.47 25.22
N ARG A 326 18.78 72.11 25.60
CA ARG A 326 18.53 71.14 26.68
C ARG A 326 19.28 69.82 26.50
N LEU A 327 19.47 69.37 25.25
CA LEU A 327 20.19 68.13 24.95
C LEU A 327 21.69 68.25 25.30
N TYR A 328 22.28 69.43 25.07
CA TYR A 328 23.71 69.65 25.32
C TYR A 328 24.00 70.09 26.74
N ASP A 329 23.04 70.79 27.36
CA ASP A 329 23.23 71.37 28.69
C ASP A 329 22.89 70.37 29.81
N ASN A 330 22.02 69.37 29.56
CA ASN A 330 21.47 68.50 30.60
C ASN A 330 21.59 66.98 30.32
N VAL A 331 22.21 66.56 29.20
CA VAL A 331 22.34 65.14 28.86
C VAL A 331 23.78 64.83 28.51
N ASP A 332 24.37 63.87 29.22
CA ASP A 332 25.73 63.43 29.02
C ASP A 332 25.82 62.23 28.09
N VAL A 333 26.96 62.10 27.41
CA VAL A 333 27.31 60.87 26.66
C VAL A 333 27.91 59.88 27.65
N CYS A 334 27.26 58.74 27.78
CA CYS A 334 27.62 57.71 28.75
C CYS A 334 28.31 56.52 28.08
N LEU A 335 29.20 55.88 28.84
CA LEU A 335 29.72 54.54 28.55
C LEU A 335 29.06 53.57 29.50
N TYR A 336 28.52 52.47 29.00
CA TYR A 336 27.81 51.48 29.82
C TYR A 336 27.99 50.06 29.31
N ASP A 337 27.79 49.11 30.23
CA ASP A 337 27.73 47.68 29.94
C ASP A 337 26.27 47.21 30.13
N TRP A 338 25.79 46.34 29.24
CA TRP A 338 24.46 45.75 29.40
C TRP A 338 24.48 44.72 30.53
N ILE A 339 23.46 44.71 31.39
CA ILE A 339 23.33 43.74 32.49
C ILE A 339 23.36 42.30 31.95
N GLU A 340 22.71 42.04 30.81
CA GLU A 340 22.66 40.72 30.15
C GLU A 340 23.96 40.36 29.39
N SER A 341 24.98 41.23 29.39
CA SER A 341 26.21 41.05 28.63
C SER A 341 27.40 40.57 29.46
N GLU A 342 27.17 39.99 30.65
CA GLU A 342 28.22 39.31 31.43
C GLU A 342 29.07 38.45 30.49
N ASN A 343 30.34 38.86 30.28
CA ASN A 343 31.35 38.27 29.37
C ASN A 343 31.49 38.82 27.94
N ARG A 344 30.87 39.95 27.57
CA ARG A 344 31.24 40.69 26.33
C ARG A 344 32.28 41.77 26.65
N PRO A 345 33.49 41.73 26.07
CA PRO A 345 34.48 42.77 26.29
C PRO A 345 34.11 44.04 25.50
N GLY A 346 33.90 45.14 26.23
CA GLY A 346 33.78 46.49 25.67
C GLY A 346 32.52 47.22 26.12
N GLN A 347 32.69 48.46 26.57
CA GLN A 347 31.57 49.35 26.90
C GLN A 347 30.93 49.89 25.63
N GLU A 348 29.61 49.98 25.61
CA GLU A 348 28.87 50.69 24.58
C GLU A 348 28.83 52.18 24.89
N VAL A 349 28.83 53.01 23.84
CA VAL A 349 28.68 54.46 23.93
C VAL A 349 27.26 54.85 23.53
N GLY A 350 26.61 55.68 24.35
CA GLY A 350 25.26 56.14 24.06
C GLY A 350 24.72 57.15 25.05
N LEU A 351 23.43 57.41 24.97
CA LEU A 351 22.68 58.24 25.91
C LEU A 351 21.78 57.37 26.79
N ILE A 352 21.50 57.84 27.99
CA ILE A 352 20.51 57.24 28.88
C ILE A 352 19.14 57.86 28.58
N ALA A 353 18.14 57.03 28.34
CA ALA A 353 16.82 57.49 27.91
C ALA A 353 16.10 58.32 29.00
N GLN A 354 16.36 58.01 30.27
CA GLN A 354 15.83 58.72 31.44
C GLN A 354 16.34 60.17 31.52
N ASP A 355 17.60 60.41 31.17
CA ASP A 355 18.17 61.76 31.17
C ASP A 355 17.49 62.64 30.11
N LEU A 356 17.14 62.06 28.96
CA LEU A 356 16.35 62.74 27.92
C LEU A 356 14.94 63.08 28.43
N VAL A 357 14.30 62.19 29.18
CA VAL A 357 12.98 62.48 29.80
C VAL A 357 13.10 63.62 30.80
N SER A 358 14.10 63.57 31.69
CA SER A 358 14.39 64.62 32.70
C SER A 358 14.71 65.97 32.06
N ALA A 359 15.42 65.99 30.94
CA ALA A 359 15.70 67.19 30.14
C ALA A 359 14.47 67.71 29.35
N HIS A 360 13.29 67.09 29.51
CA HIS A 360 12.05 67.41 28.80
C HIS A 360 12.17 67.23 27.28
N LEU A 361 12.87 66.16 26.85
CA LEU A 361 13.12 65.78 25.45
C LEU A 361 12.46 64.44 25.10
N THR A 362 11.20 64.28 25.51
CA THR A 362 10.42 63.05 25.28
C THR A 362 10.21 62.72 23.81
N ASP A 363 10.39 63.68 22.88
CA ASP A 363 10.36 63.43 21.44
C ASP A 363 11.56 62.65 20.89
N LEU A 364 12.64 62.54 21.68
CA LEU A 364 13.82 61.73 21.36
C LEU A 364 13.78 60.34 22.01
N VAL A 365 12.68 60.03 22.71
CA VAL A 365 12.48 58.76 23.40
C VAL A 365 11.30 58.04 22.75
N SER A 366 11.42 56.72 22.62
CA SER A 366 10.33 55.83 22.25
C SER A 366 10.10 54.81 23.35
N VAL A 367 8.85 54.40 23.52
CA VAL A 367 8.45 53.48 24.59
C VAL A 367 8.09 52.13 23.98
N PHE A 368 8.59 51.06 24.58
CA PHE A 368 8.24 49.69 24.25
C PHE A 368 7.76 48.95 25.49
N TYR A 369 6.70 48.17 25.37
CA TYR A 369 6.17 47.40 26.49
C TYR A 369 7.01 46.15 26.72
N ARG A 370 7.48 45.93 27.95
CA ARG A 370 8.31 44.78 28.33
C ARG A 370 7.86 44.28 29.71
N ASP A 371 7.35 43.05 29.79
CA ASP A 371 6.72 42.50 31.00
C ASP A 371 7.68 42.27 32.19
N ASP A 372 8.98 42.22 31.94
CA ASP A 372 10.05 41.89 32.91
C ASP A 372 10.71 43.13 33.55
N ILE A 373 10.31 44.34 33.15
CA ILE A 373 10.79 45.59 33.76
C ILE A 373 9.81 45.99 34.88
N GLU A 374 10.28 46.01 36.12
CA GLU A 374 9.51 46.40 37.30
C GLU A 374 9.88 47.83 37.77
N GLU A 375 8.97 48.45 38.53
CA GLU A 375 9.21 49.72 39.21
C GLU A 375 10.30 49.56 40.29
N GLY A 376 11.22 50.52 40.36
CA GLY A 376 12.28 50.58 41.38
C GLY A 376 12.17 51.81 42.29
N ASP A 377 13.04 51.93 43.28
CA ASP A 377 13.09 53.08 44.20
C ASP A 377 13.56 54.39 43.52
N ASP A 378 14.21 54.30 42.35
CA ASP A 378 14.62 55.45 41.56
C ASP A 378 13.44 55.94 40.69
N PRO A 379 12.95 57.18 40.88
CA PRO A 379 11.87 57.75 40.08
C PRO A 379 12.17 57.79 38.57
N SER A 380 13.45 57.70 38.17
CA SER A 380 13.85 57.60 36.78
C SER A 380 13.44 56.27 36.11
N LEU A 381 13.11 55.25 36.90
CA LEU A 381 12.74 53.90 36.43
C LEU A 381 11.23 53.71 36.27
N GLU A 382 10.43 54.75 36.49
CA GLU A 382 8.97 54.73 36.26
C GLU A 382 8.61 55.06 34.80
N PRO A 383 7.51 54.51 34.24
CA PRO A 383 6.59 53.54 34.85
C PRO A 383 6.98 52.07 34.60
N ALA A 384 6.48 51.16 35.45
CA ALA A 384 6.72 49.72 35.29
C ALA A 384 6.27 49.21 33.90
N LYS A 385 6.94 48.17 33.45
CA LYS A 385 6.69 47.45 32.20
C LYS A 385 6.89 48.26 30.93
N GLN A 386 7.62 49.38 31.02
CA GLN A 386 7.95 50.24 29.90
C GLN A 386 9.46 50.38 29.76
N GLN A 387 9.99 49.88 28.65
CA GLN A 387 11.36 50.16 28.23
C GLN A 387 11.41 51.45 27.43
N LEU A 388 12.27 52.38 27.85
CA LEU A 388 12.57 53.59 27.11
C LEU A 388 13.74 53.34 26.15
N ASN A 389 13.61 53.79 24.90
CA ASN A 389 14.63 53.68 23.86
C ASN A 389 14.94 55.04 23.26
N VAL A 390 16.20 55.29 22.92
CA VAL A 390 16.64 56.56 22.31
C VAL A 390 16.49 56.53 20.79
N ASP A 391 15.80 57.51 20.22
CA ASP A 391 15.71 57.72 18.77
C ASP A 391 16.91 58.54 18.27
N TYR A 392 18.05 57.86 18.09
CA TYR A 392 19.28 58.47 17.60
C TYR A 392 19.13 59.15 16.23
N SER A 393 18.15 58.75 15.41
CA SER A 393 17.94 59.35 14.09
C SER A 393 17.47 60.81 14.17
N ARG A 394 16.70 61.15 15.21
CA ARG A 394 16.22 62.52 15.46
C ARG A 394 17.31 63.42 16.04
N ILE A 395 18.24 62.86 16.80
CA ILE A 395 19.37 63.59 17.39
C ILE A 395 20.22 64.26 16.31
N ALA A 396 20.34 63.65 15.13
CA ALA A 396 21.03 64.25 13.99
C ALA A 396 20.45 65.63 13.60
N ALA A 397 19.13 65.83 13.72
CA ALA A 397 18.49 67.12 13.44
C ALA A 397 18.77 68.16 14.54
N TYR A 398 18.85 67.73 15.81
CA TYR A 398 19.27 68.59 16.92
C TYR A 398 20.73 69.05 16.71
N ASN A 399 21.62 68.11 16.36
CA ASN A 399 23.02 68.38 16.00
C ASN A 399 23.13 69.43 14.89
N MET A 400 22.36 69.28 13.80
CA MET A 400 22.37 70.26 12.72
C MET A 400 22.01 71.67 13.22
N LYS A 401 20.97 71.81 14.04
CA LYS A 401 20.52 73.13 14.53
C LYS A 401 21.52 73.76 15.49
N MET A 402 22.14 72.96 16.37
CA MET A 402 23.17 73.45 17.28
C MET A 402 24.43 73.87 16.53
N ILE A 403 24.84 73.10 15.52
CA ILE A 403 25.96 73.47 14.64
C ILE A 403 25.66 74.79 13.92
N GLN A 404 24.45 74.99 13.39
CA GLN A 404 24.07 76.27 12.77
C GLN A 404 24.18 77.45 13.74
N TYR A 405 23.78 77.25 14.99
CA TYR A 405 23.90 78.27 16.03
C TYR A 405 25.38 78.57 16.34
N LEU A 406 26.20 77.54 16.56
CA LEU A 406 27.63 77.69 16.85
C LEU A 406 28.37 78.39 15.70
N VAL A 407 28.07 78.03 14.44
CA VAL A 407 28.66 78.69 13.26
C VAL A 407 28.33 80.18 13.26
N LYS A 408 27.07 80.53 13.49
CA LYS A 408 26.64 81.93 13.55
C LYS A 408 27.33 82.69 14.70
N GLU A 409 27.38 82.10 15.88
CA GLU A 409 28.03 82.71 17.04
C GLU A 409 29.53 82.93 16.80
N ILE A 410 30.20 81.99 16.13
CA ILE A 410 31.60 82.15 15.70
C ILE A 410 31.75 83.29 14.69
N GLU A 411 30.84 83.43 13.73
CA GLU A 411 30.84 84.53 12.75
C GLU A 411 30.63 85.89 13.43
N ASP A 412 29.66 85.97 14.34
CA ASP A 412 29.37 87.18 15.12
C ASP A 412 30.59 87.58 15.99
N LEU A 413 31.22 86.62 16.67
CA LEU A 413 32.45 86.84 17.44
C LEU A 413 33.61 87.31 16.56
N ARG A 414 33.78 86.72 15.37
CA ARG A 414 34.79 87.14 14.39
C ARG A 414 34.55 88.54 13.86
N ALA A 415 33.29 88.97 13.74
CA ALA A 415 32.91 90.32 13.32
C ALA A 415 33.19 91.36 14.42
N VAL A 416 33.16 90.97 15.70
CA VAL A 416 33.51 91.85 16.84
C VAL A 416 35.03 91.99 17.03
N ILE A 417 35.81 91.00 16.60
CA ILE A 417 37.29 90.99 16.70
C ILE A 417 37.96 91.69 15.50
N ARG A 418 37.24 91.92 14.40
CA ARG A 418 37.67 92.75 13.26
C ARG A 418 37.24 94.19 13.46
#